data_AF-A0A0C3NYR9-F1
#
_entry.id   AF-A0A0C3NYR9-F1
#
_cell.length_a   1.000
_cell.length_b   1.000
_cell.length_c   1.000
_cell.angle_alpha   90.00
_cell.angle_beta   90.00
_cell.angle_gamma   90.00
#
_symmetry.space_group_name_H-M   'P 1'
#
loop_
_entity.id
_entity.type
_entity.pdbx_description
1 polymer ?
#
loop_
_entity_poly.entity_id
_entity_poly.type
_entity_poly.pdbx_seq_one_letter_code
_entity_poly.pdbx_strand_id
1 'polypeptide(L)'
;PFRRISTIEQAETEKQQEASRKANNKASLAEAKKRGREAFETEKSRIAQENMVVAEAKKQEKLQQLVVKQAKKARQAEVKRAQKKRKAASQIVEDLPEGQIRGPPPPPGDAETPGVPEDRNEQLNLHPTDPANFLKLSLAIRILIKHTINDHDIAEADRLLREYNVELIKLYGSSVIKPNHHYSTHVGNCARNFGPLHDFWTFLFERLNKVLKSFKANNHANGELETTFFKEFHRACESSRVKLHESCRRLRMRNVEPSRGLAALCNDLDEVSADAGITCSLSPRCHENVFSSETYRLLARTLNARFPLSPVHCQHERPTTPRSIPLNPNGIFYDYVVINGKRFHASRAVGTHRSSLVHVMIPGQVPTHGYGEILEIFQLDQPLHGGKQHLWFARMRWFKPYHGNQRTIWDDFSALDVRLWELGEYQMQESCLPSLVELNWIGNLLALTVVSLGEDQRKVWATVDLAKVRSVITY
;
A
#
# COMPACT_ATOMS: atom_id res chain seq x y z
N PRO A 1 1.50 -29.44 11.11
CA PRO A 1 0.16 -30.12 11.01
C PRO A 1 -0.47 -30.50 12.36
N PHE A 2 0.22 -31.25 13.23
CA PHE A 2 -0.33 -31.77 14.49
C PHE A 2 -0.65 -30.70 15.55
N ARG A 3 0.16 -29.64 15.69
CA ARG A 3 -0.14 -28.52 16.63
C ARG A 3 -1.37 -27.71 16.23
N ARG A 4 -1.61 -27.54 14.92
CA ARG A 4 -2.74 -26.76 14.39
C ARG A 4 -4.06 -27.49 14.58
N ILE A 5 -4.05 -28.82 14.44
CA ILE A 5 -5.17 -29.70 14.76
C ILE A 5 -5.47 -29.65 16.27
N SER A 6 -4.45 -29.76 17.13
CA SER A 6 -4.59 -29.64 18.58
C SER A 6 -5.15 -28.29 19.05
N THR A 7 -4.79 -27.18 18.39
CA THR A 7 -5.33 -25.84 18.75
C THR A 7 -6.80 -25.69 18.34
N ILE A 8 -7.21 -26.35 17.24
CA ILE A 8 -8.60 -26.35 16.76
C ILE A 8 -9.47 -27.24 17.65
N GLU A 9 -8.97 -28.41 18.04
CA GLU A 9 -9.64 -29.32 18.98
C GLU A 9 -9.84 -28.65 20.36
N GLN A 10 -8.85 -27.89 20.85
CA GLN A 10 -8.98 -27.09 22.07
C GLN A 10 -10.05 -26.00 21.96
N ALA A 11 -10.10 -25.27 20.84
CA ALA A 11 -11.12 -24.24 20.62
C ALA A 11 -12.54 -24.82 20.46
N GLU A 12 -12.68 -26.00 19.85
CA GLU A 12 -13.97 -26.69 19.71
C GLU A 12 -14.46 -27.27 21.04
N THR A 13 -13.57 -27.85 21.84
CA THR A 13 -13.88 -28.35 23.19
C THR A 13 -14.28 -27.22 24.14
N GLU A 14 -13.59 -26.08 24.14
CA GLU A 14 -13.99 -24.89 24.92
C GLU A 14 -15.38 -24.39 24.50
N LYS A 15 -15.67 -24.37 23.19
CA LYS A 15 -16.96 -23.93 22.67
C LYS A 15 -18.10 -24.89 23.08
N GLN A 16 -17.84 -26.20 23.08
CA GLN A 16 -18.78 -27.21 23.57
C GLN A 16 -19.02 -27.09 25.07
N GLN A 17 -17.97 -26.87 25.88
CA GLN A 17 -18.09 -26.65 27.32
C GLN A 17 -18.90 -25.39 27.64
N GLU A 18 -18.68 -24.29 26.91
CA GLU A 18 -19.45 -23.06 27.09
C GLU A 18 -20.93 -23.24 26.73
N ALA A 19 -21.23 -24.00 25.67
CA ALA A 19 -22.60 -24.33 25.28
C ALA A 19 -23.31 -25.19 26.36
N SER A 20 -22.65 -26.22 26.85
CA SER A 20 -23.17 -27.08 27.93
C SER A 20 -23.42 -26.28 29.22
N ARG A 21 -22.52 -25.36 29.58
CA ARG A 21 -22.73 -24.49 30.75
C ARG A 21 -23.94 -23.57 30.60
N LYS A 22 -24.13 -22.98 29.42
CA LYS A 22 -25.31 -22.14 29.12
C LYS A 22 -26.61 -22.94 29.17
N ALA A 23 -26.60 -24.19 28.69
CA ALA A 23 -27.75 -25.08 28.76
C ALA A 23 -28.10 -25.45 30.21
N ASN A 24 -27.10 -25.79 31.03
CA ASN A 24 -27.30 -26.10 32.45
C ASN A 24 -27.83 -24.89 33.22
N ASN A 25 -27.26 -23.69 33.02
CA ASN A 25 -27.75 -22.47 33.65
C ASN A 25 -29.21 -22.17 33.29
N LYS A 26 -29.60 -22.43 32.03
CA LYS A 26 -30.98 -22.27 31.58
C LYS A 26 -31.93 -23.28 32.24
N ALA A 27 -31.48 -24.52 32.43
CA ALA A 27 -32.25 -25.55 33.12
C ALA A 27 -32.43 -25.22 34.62
N SER A 28 -31.38 -24.79 35.31
CA SER A 28 -31.43 -24.38 36.71
C SER A 28 -32.35 -23.17 36.94
N LEU A 29 -32.32 -22.17 36.05
CA LEU A 29 -33.25 -21.03 36.07
C LEU A 29 -34.71 -21.45 35.86
N ALA A 30 -34.95 -22.43 34.98
CA ALA A 30 -36.29 -22.95 34.73
C ALA A 30 -36.84 -23.72 35.94
N GLU A 31 -35.98 -24.45 36.67
CA GLU A 31 -36.35 -25.16 37.89
C GLU A 31 -36.56 -24.20 39.08
N ALA A 32 -35.68 -23.21 39.24
CA ALA A 32 -35.83 -22.17 40.25
C ALA A 32 -37.12 -21.36 40.06
N LYS A 33 -37.53 -21.11 38.80
CA LYS A 33 -38.79 -20.45 38.47
C LYS A 33 -40.02 -21.25 38.93
N LYS A 34 -39.94 -22.59 39.02
CA LYS A 34 -41.02 -23.44 39.57
C LYS A 34 -41.12 -23.35 41.09
N ARG A 35 -40.04 -22.97 41.78
CA ARG A 35 -39.93 -22.90 43.25
C ARG A 35 -40.28 -21.54 43.83
N GLY A 36 -40.56 -20.54 42.99
CA GLY A 36 -41.03 -19.20 43.40
C GLY A 36 -40.05 -18.07 43.07
N ARG A 37 -40.50 -16.83 43.30
CA ARG A 37 -39.78 -15.60 42.89
C ARG A 37 -38.45 -15.42 43.61
N GLU A 38 -38.38 -15.75 44.89
CA GLU A 38 -37.16 -15.64 45.70
C GLU A 38 -36.10 -16.63 45.22
N ALA A 39 -36.47 -17.89 44.99
CA ALA A 39 -35.57 -18.90 44.45
C ALA A 39 -35.01 -18.52 43.06
N PHE A 40 -35.81 -17.87 42.22
CA PHE A 40 -35.38 -17.40 40.91
C PHE A 40 -34.34 -16.28 41.00
N GLU A 41 -34.53 -15.28 41.87
CA GLU A 41 -33.57 -14.18 42.01
C GLU A 41 -32.27 -14.61 42.70
N THR A 42 -32.34 -15.55 43.66
CA THR A 42 -31.14 -16.17 44.27
C THR A 42 -30.31 -16.92 43.23
N GLU A 43 -30.95 -17.76 42.41
CA GLU A 43 -30.24 -18.55 41.39
C GLU A 43 -29.68 -17.67 40.27
N LYS A 44 -30.40 -16.62 39.87
CA LYS A 44 -29.92 -15.62 38.91
C LYS A 44 -28.71 -14.86 39.42
N SER A 45 -28.69 -14.50 40.71
CA SER A 45 -27.55 -13.83 41.35
C SER A 45 -26.33 -14.76 41.44
N ARG A 46 -26.54 -16.04 41.77
CA ARG A 46 -25.50 -17.07 41.77
C ARG A 46 -24.85 -17.23 40.40
N ILE A 47 -25.66 -17.36 39.34
CA ILE A 47 -25.18 -17.48 37.95
C ILE A 47 -24.42 -16.21 37.50
N ALA A 48 -24.88 -15.02 37.90
CA ALA A 48 -24.18 -13.77 37.59
C ALA A 48 -22.78 -13.73 38.21
N GLN A 49 -22.66 -14.11 39.49
CA GLN A 49 -21.38 -14.15 40.20
C GLN A 49 -20.41 -15.18 39.59
N GLU A 50 -20.92 -16.37 39.25
CA GLU A 50 -20.12 -17.43 38.59
C GLU A 50 -19.62 -16.99 37.20
N ASN A 51 -20.44 -16.27 36.43
CA ASN A 51 -20.04 -15.73 35.13
C ASN A 51 -18.98 -14.63 35.25
N MET A 52 -19.05 -13.79 36.31
CA MET A 52 -18.03 -12.77 36.57
C MET A 52 -16.67 -13.40 36.89
N VAL A 53 -16.63 -14.43 37.74
CA VAL A 53 -15.40 -15.15 38.08
C VAL A 53 -14.75 -15.77 36.84
N VAL A 54 -15.54 -16.39 35.95
CA VAL A 54 -15.02 -16.97 34.71
C VAL A 54 -14.52 -15.88 33.75
N ALA A 55 -15.20 -14.74 33.67
CA ALA A 55 -14.75 -13.63 32.82
C ALA A 55 -13.41 -13.06 33.30
N GLU A 56 -13.21 -12.96 34.61
CA GLU A 56 -11.96 -12.50 35.22
C GLU A 56 -10.81 -13.50 35.00
N ALA A 57 -11.07 -14.81 35.16
CA ALA A 57 -10.10 -15.85 34.85
C ALA A 57 -9.66 -15.82 33.37
N LYS A 58 -10.60 -15.71 32.42
CA LYS A 58 -10.30 -15.58 30.98
C LYS A 58 -9.49 -14.31 30.68
N LYS A 59 -9.71 -13.23 31.43
CA LYS A 59 -8.94 -11.98 31.28
C LYS A 59 -7.50 -12.14 31.79
N GLN A 60 -7.30 -12.81 32.92
CA GLN A 60 -5.97 -13.12 33.46
C GLN A 60 -5.19 -14.06 32.54
N GLU A 61 -5.82 -15.09 32.00
CA GLU A 61 -5.18 -16.03 31.07
C GLU A 61 -4.72 -15.33 29.78
N LYS A 62 -5.55 -14.47 29.19
CA LYS A 62 -5.17 -13.66 28.02
C LYS A 62 -3.98 -12.75 28.32
N LEU A 63 -3.91 -12.18 29.52
CA LEU A 63 -2.78 -11.35 29.94
C LEU A 63 -1.49 -12.17 30.04
N GLN A 64 -1.56 -13.37 30.62
CA GLN A 64 -0.42 -14.29 30.68
C GLN A 64 0.05 -14.72 29.28
N GLN A 65 -0.87 -15.05 28.37
CA GLN A 65 -0.53 -15.39 26.99
C GLN A 65 0.15 -14.22 26.25
N LEU A 66 -0.28 -12.98 26.49
CA LEU A 66 0.35 -11.78 25.94
C LEU A 66 1.77 -11.58 26.46
N VAL A 67 2.00 -11.79 27.76
CA VAL A 67 3.34 -11.71 28.38
C VAL A 67 4.28 -12.75 27.79
N VAL A 68 3.83 -14.00 27.65
CA VAL A 68 4.63 -15.08 27.02
C VAL A 68 4.95 -14.76 25.56
N LYS A 69 3.99 -14.22 24.80
CA LYS A 69 4.18 -13.82 23.41
C LYS A 69 5.18 -12.66 23.26
N GLN A 70 5.14 -11.68 24.17
CA GLN A 70 6.11 -10.59 24.21
C GLN A 70 7.51 -11.09 24.56
N ALA A 71 7.64 -11.97 25.55
CA ALA A 71 8.92 -12.58 25.93
C ALA A 71 9.53 -13.39 24.77
N LYS A 72 8.72 -14.17 24.04
CA LYS A 72 9.16 -14.90 22.84
C LYS A 72 9.66 -13.95 21.74
N LYS A 73 8.95 -12.83 21.52
CA LYS A 73 9.33 -11.81 20.53
C LYS A 73 10.64 -11.09 20.91
N ALA A 74 10.84 -10.80 22.20
CA ALA A 74 12.08 -10.23 22.71
C ALA A 74 13.28 -11.16 22.49
N ARG A 75 13.15 -12.45 22.86
CA ARG A 75 14.19 -13.47 22.61
C ARG A 75 14.53 -13.62 21.12
N GLN A 76 13.52 -13.62 20.24
CA GLN A 76 13.75 -13.67 18.80
C GLN A 76 14.47 -12.42 18.26
N ALA A 77 14.21 -11.24 18.83
CA ALA A 77 14.91 -10.01 18.46
C ALA A 77 16.38 -10.03 18.90
N GLU A 78 16.69 -10.58 20.08
CA GLU A 78 18.06 -10.76 20.56
C GLU A 78 18.85 -11.74 19.70
N VAL A 79 18.26 -12.88 19.33
CA VAL A 79 18.87 -13.86 18.42
C VAL A 79 19.18 -13.22 17.06
N LYS A 80 18.25 -12.43 16.51
CA LYS A 80 18.47 -11.70 15.24
C LYS A 80 19.58 -10.65 15.36
N ARG A 81 19.68 -9.93 16.49
CA ARG A 81 20.77 -8.98 16.77
C ARG A 81 22.12 -9.69 16.87
N ALA A 82 22.18 -10.84 17.54
CA ALA A 82 23.39 -11.65 17.67
C ALA A 82 23.86 -12.22 16.31
N GLN A 83 22.92 -12.70 15.48
CA GLN A 83 23.23 -13.16 14.11
C GLN A 83 23.72 -12.03 13.21
N LYS A 84 23.16 -10.81 13.35
CA LYS A 84 23.61 -9.63 12.59
C LYS A 84 25.02 -9.19 13.02
N LYS A 85 25.34 -9.26 14.33
CA LYS A 85 26.71 -9.02 14.83
C LYS A 85 27.72 -10.05 14.32
N ARG A 86 27.35 -11.34 14.28
CA ARG A 86 28.19 -12.40 13.69
C ARG A 86 28.44 -12.18 12.19
N LYS A 87 27.42 -11.82 11.41
CA LYS A 87 27.59 -11.51 9.97
C LYS A 87 28.44 -10.26 9.72
N ALA A 88 28.36 -9.25 10.58
CA ALA A 88 29.20 -8.05 10.47
C ALA A 88 30.68 -8.34 10.84
N ALA A 89 30.93 -9.23 11.80
CA ALA A 89 32.29 -9.63 12.18
C ALA A 89 32.98 -10.49 11.10
N SER A 90 32.23 -11.30 10.34
CA SER A 90 32.76 -12.09 9.22
C SER A 90 33.04 -11.28 7.95
N GLN A 91 32.66 -10.01 7.86
CA GLN A 91 32.89 -9.14 6.69
C GLN A 91 34.11 -8.22 6.82
N ILE A 92 34.88 -8.29 7.91
CA ILE A 92 35.98 -7.35 8.20
C ILE A 92 37.39 -8.00 8.12
N VAL A 93 37.53 -9.24 7.65
CA VAL A 93 38.87 -9.85 7.50
C VAL A 93 39.06 -10.39 6.09
N GLU A 94 39.58 -9.54 5.22
CA GLU A 94 40.39 -9.91 4.05
C GLU A 94 41.43 -8.79 3.84
N ASP A 95 42.62 -8.98 4.43
CA ASP A 95 43.91 -8.57 3.83
C ASP A 95 45.10 -9.11 4.67
N LEU A 96 45.94 -9.93 4.01
CA LEU A 96 47.36 -10.29 4.28
C LEU A 96 47.72 -11.42 5.29
N PRO A 97 48.91 -12.08 5.15
CA PRO A 97 49.01 -13.50 4.81
C PRO A 97 49.46 -14.45 5.95
N GLU A 98 49.47 -15.74 5.62
CA GLU A 98 49.86 -16.90 6.42
C GLU A 98 51.08 -16.69 7.37
N GLY A 99 50.85 -16.97 8.65
CA GLY A 99 51.88 -17.13 9.67
C GLY A 99 51.31 -17.89 10.88
N GLN A 100 51.92 -19.03 11.21
CA GLN A 100 51.58 -19.91 12.33
C GLN A 100 51.41 -19.17 13.67
N ILE A 101 50.45 -19.61 14.51
CA ILE A 101 50.61 -19.83 15.97
C ILE A 101 49.42 -20.66 16.48
N ARG A 102 49.73 -21.75 17.19
CA ARG A 102 48.82 -22.65 17.92
C ARG A 102 48.03 -21.91 19.01
N GLY A 103 46.72 -22.17 19.10
CA GLY A 103 45.89 -21.95 20.29
C GLY A 103 45.54 -23.27 20.99
N PRO A 104 45.21 -23.26 22.30
CA PRO A 104 45.25 -24.43 23.18
C PRO A 104 44.02 -25.37 23.03
N PRO A 105 44.12 -26.65 23.47
CA PRO A 105 43.05 -27.63 23.31
C PRO A 105 41.82 -27.32 24.19
N PRO A 106 40.62 -27.77 23.81
CA PRO A 106 39.42 -27.58 24.61
C PRO A 106 39.43 -28.49 25.86
N PRO A 107 38.84 -28.06 26.98
CA PRO A 107 38.70 -28.89 28.18
C PRO A 107 37.66 -30.00 27.97
N PRO A 108 37.77 -31.13 28.70
CA PRO A 108 36.93 -32.29 28.53
C PRO A 108 35.68 -32.26 29.43
N GLY A 109 34.56 -32.75 28.88
CA GLY A 109 33.39 -33.23 29.63
C GLY A 109 32.36 -32.15 29.99
N ASP A 110 31.16 -32.25 29.41
CA ASP A 110 29.98 -32.69 30.18
C ASP A 110 28.73 -32.85 29.29
N ALA A 111 28.22 -34.09 29.34
CA ALA A 111 26.83 -34.54 29.16
C ALA A 111 26.03 -34.17 27.90
N GLU A 112 25.75 -35.22 27.12
CA GLU A 112 24.64 -35.32 26.17
C GLU A 112 23.33 -34.76 26.76
N THR A 113 22.83 -33.66 26.18
CA THR A 113 21.46 -33.21 26.45
C THR A 113 20.55 -33.82 25.38
N PRO A 114 19.47 -34.54 25.74
CA PRO A 114 18.57 -35.17 24.77
C PRO A 114 17.99 -34.14 23.81
N GLY A 115 18.05 -34.44 22.51
CA GLY A 115 17.68 -33.54 21.42
C GLY A 115 16.31 -32.90 21.64
N VAL A 116 16.32 -31.59 21.88
CA VAL A 116 15.15 -30.74 21.66
C VAL A 116 14.84 -30.84 20.17
N PRO A 117 13.62 -31.24 19.74
CA PRO A 117 13.28 -31.25 18.33
C PRO A 117 13.47 -29.83 17.82
N GLU A 118 14.39 -29.63 16.89
CA GLU A 118 14.48 -28.39 16.13
C GLU A 118 13.09 -28.11 15.57
N ASP A 119 12.45 -27.07 16.12
CA ASP A 119 11.18 -26.53 15.62
C ASP A 119 11.50 -26.06 14.20
N ARG A 120 11.36 -26.96 13.22
CA ARG A 120 11.55 -26.70 11.81
C ARG A 120 10.78 -25.42 11.54
N ASN A 121 11.49 -24.39 11.07
CA ASN A 121 10.89 -23.20 10.49
C ASN A 121 9.75 -23.67 9.58
N GLU A 122 8.50 -23.58 10.04
CA GLU A 122 7.31 -23.67 9.19
C GLU A 122 7.32 -22.38 8.37
N GLN A 123 8.24 -22.34 7.41
CA GLN A 123 8.19 -21.47 6.27
C GLN A 123 6.82 -21.70 5.68
N LEU A 124 5.97 -20.66 5.69
CA LEU A 124 4.64 -20.70 5.09
C LEU A 124 4.82 -20.89 3.59
N ASN A 125 5.03 -22.14 3.18
CA ASN A 125 5.21 -22.51 1.80
C ASN A 125 3.79 -22.58 1.22
N LEU A 126 3.38 -21.50 0.57
CA LEU A 126 2.20 -21.50 -0.27
C LEU A 126 2.35 -22.59 -1.34
N HIS A 127 1.23 -23.16 -1.78
CA HIS A 127 1.26 -24.15 -2.86
C HIS A 127 1.87 -23.50 -4.11
N PRO A 128 2.72 -24.18 -4.91
CA PRO A 128 3.38 -23.57 -6.06
C PRO A 128 2.43 -22.92 -7.09
N THR A 129 1.19 -23.40 -7.17
CA THR A 129 0.14 -22.85 -8.06
C THR A 129 -0.76 -21.79 -7.41
N ASP A 130 -0.60 -21.52 -6.10
CA ASP A 130 -1.38 -20.50 -5.39
C ASP A 130 -1.22 -19.07 -5.96
N PRO A 131 -0.04 -18.65 -6.47
CA PRO A 131 0.09 -17.33 -7.09
C PRO A 131 -0.89 -17.10 -8.24
N ALA A 132 -1.06 -18.07 -9.14
CA ALA A 132 -2.00 -17.96 -10.26
C ALA A 132 -3.45 -17.88 -9.77
N ASN A 133 -3.78 -18.61 -8.70
CA ASN A 133 -5.08 -18.53 -8.06
C ASN A 133 -5.32 -17.13 -7.45
N PHE A 134 -4.33 -16.58 -6.75
CA PHE A 134 -4.39 -15.25 -6.16
C PHE A 134 -4.51 -14.13 -7.21
N LEU A 135 -3.93 -14.31 -8.41
CA LEU A 135 -4.09 -13.36 -9.52
C LEU A 135 -5.53 -13.30 -10.03
N LYS A 136 -6.30 -14.40 -9.98
CA LYS A 136 -7.75 -14.38 -10.29
C LYS A 136 -8.51 -13.46 -9.35
N LEU A 137 -8.26 -13.58 -8.04
CA LEU A 137 -8.85 -12.69 -7.04
C LEU A 137 -8.44 -11.23 -7.29
N SER A 138 -7.16 -11.00 -7.57
CA SER A 138 -6.62 -9.66 -7.83
C SER A 138 -7.29 -9.01 -9.06
N LEU A 139 -7.47 -9.78 -10.14
CA LEU A 139 -8.11 -9.32 -11.36
C LEU A 139 -9.61 -9.06 -11.14
N ALA A 140 -10.31 -9.95 -10.44
CA ALA A 140 -11.72 -9.75 -10.10
C ALA A 140 -11.93 -8.45 -9.31
N ILE A 141 -11.10 -8.20 -8.29
CA ILE A 141 -11.14 -6.95 -7.52
C ILE A 141 -10.89 -5.75 -8.44
N ARG A 142 -9.87 -5.82 -9.31
CA ARG A 142 -9.55 -4.72 -10.24
C ARG A 142 -10.69 -4.39 -11.20
N ILE A 143 -11.45 -5.39 -11.65
CA ILE A 143 -12.64 -5.19 -12.47
C ILE A 143 -13.75 -4.51 -11.65
N LEU A 144 -14.04 -5.02 -10.45
CA LEU A 144 -15.16 -4.56 -9.62
C LEU A 144 -14.96 -3.14 -9.05
N ILE A 145 -13.72 -2.66 -8.93
CA ILE A 145 -13.40 -1.29 -8.50
C ILE A 145 -13.33 -0.27 -9.64
N LYS A 146 -13.59 -0.67 -10.89
CA LYS A 146 -13.68 0.28 -12.01
C LYS A 146 -14.78 1.31 -11.72
N HIS A 147 -14.61 2.52 -12.26
CA HIS A 147 -15.62 3.59 -12.14
C HIS A 147 -16.90 3.25 -12.91
N THR A 148 -16.75 2.58 -14.05
CA THR A 148 -17.86 2.13 -14.89
C THR A 148 -17.63 0.66 -15.19
N ILE A 149 -18.64 -0.16 -14.87
CA ILE A 149 -18.67 -1.60 -15.14
C ILE A 149 -19.90 -1.91 -15.98
N ASN A 150 -19.77 -2.86 -16.90
CA ASN A 150 -20.90 -3.41 -17.64
C ASN A 150 -21.19 -4.85 -17.21
N ASP A 151 -22.24 -5.46 -17.73
CA ASP A 151 -22.61 -6.84 -17.37
C ASP A 151 -21.53 -7.88 -17.71
N HIS A 152 -20.75 -7.64 -18.76
CA HIS A 152 -19.63 -8.50 -19.12
C HIS A 152 -18.51 -8.43 -18.08
N ASP A 153 -18.14 -7.22 -17.63
CA ASP A 153 -17.18 -7.03 -16.53
C ASP A 153 -17.65 -7.75 -15.26
N ILE A 154 -18.94 -7.62 -14.91
CA ILE A 154 -19.51 -8.26 -13.72
C ILE A 154 -19.49 -9.79 -13.86
N ALA A 155 -19.86 -10.32 -15.03
CA ALA A 155 -19.85 -11.76 -15.30
C ALA A 155 -18.42 -12.33 -15.20
N GLU A 156 -17.43 -11.62 -15.75
CA GLU A 156 -16.03 -12.02 -15.68
C GLU A 156 -15.50 -11.99 -14.25
N ALA A 157 -15.81 -10.94 -13.48
CA ALA A 157 -15.43 -10.87 -12.07
C ALA A 157 -16.07 -12.00 -11.24
N ASP A 158 -17.34 -12.33 -11.47
CA ASP A 158 -18.02 -13.43 -10.77
C ASP A 158 -17.39 -14.79 -11.13
N ARG A 159 -17.07 -15.01 -12.40
CA ARG A 159 -16.36 -16.22 -12.87
C ARG A 159 -15.00 -16.36 -12.16
N LEU A 160 -14.19 -15.30 -12.15
CA LEU A 160 -12.88 -15.28 -11.50
C LEU A 160 -12.97 -15.54 -9.98
N LEU A 161 -13.96 -14.97 -9.29
CA LEU A 161 -14.16 -15.19 -7.84
C LEU A 161 -14.58 -16.64 -7.54
N ARG A 162 -15.43 -17.24 -8.38
CA ARG A 162 -15.83 -18.65 -8.24
C ARG A 162 -14.66 -19.59 -8.48
N GLU A 163 -13.91 -19.38 -9.54
CA GLU A 163 -12.69 -20.15 -9.84
C GLU A 163 -11.68 -20.02 -8.70
N TYR A 164 -11.46 -18.81 -8.20
CA TYR A 164 -10.59 -18.56 -7.05
C TYR A 164 -10.98 -19.41 -5.83
N ASN A 165 -12.27 -19.41 -5.48
CA ASN A 165 -12.78 -20.17 -4.34
C ASN A 165 -12.68 -21.69 -4.56
N VAL A 166 -13.01 -22.18 -5.76
CA VAL A 166 -12.91 -23.61 -6.10
C VAL A 166 -11.46 -24.09 -6.05
N GLU A 167 -10.53 -23.33 -6.61
CA GLU A 167 -9.11 -23.66 -6.55
C GLU A 167 -8.56 -23.58 -5.14
N LEU A 168 -8.98 -22.60 -4.33
CA LEU A 168 -8.57 -22.50 -2.93
C LEU A 168 -8.95 -23.77 -2.14
N ILE A 169 -10.14 -24.35 -2.40
CA ILE A 169 -10.57 -25.64 -1.83
C ILE A 169 -9.69 -26.78 -2.33
N LYS A 170 -9.35 -26.82 -3.62
CA LYS A 170 -8.48 -27.86 -4.18
C LYS A 170 -7.06 -27.81 -3.59
N LEU A 171 -6.53 -26.62 -3.38
CA LEU A 171 -5.14 -26.41 -2.93
C LEU A 171 -4.97 -26.65 -1.42
N TYR A 172 -5.96 -26.28 -0.61
CA TYR A 172 -5.81 -26.26 0.85
C TYR A 172 -6.93 -26.98 1.61
N GLY A 173 -7.90 -27.56 0.92
CA GLY A 173 -9.08 -28.22 1.51
C GLY A 173 -10.19 -27.24 1.87
N SER A 174 -11.39 -27.76 2.13
CA SER A 174 -12.58 -26.93 2.40
C SER A 174 -12.53 -26.11 3.70
N SER A 175 -11.68 -26.50 4.66
CA SER A 175 -11.55 -25.84 5.97
C SER A 175 -10.99 -24.40 5.90
N VAL A 176 -10.34 -24.04 4.79
CA VAL A 176 -9.84 -22.68 4.57
C VAL A 176 -10.92 -21.69 4.16
N ILE A 177 -12.05 -22.19 3.63
CA ILE A 177 -13.16 -21.33 3.23
C ILE A 177 -13.75 -20.65 4.46
N LYS A 178 -13.93 -19.34 4.34
CA LYS A 178 -14.48 -18.45 5.38
C LYS A 178 -15.75 -17.77 4.84
N PRO A 179 -16.62 -17.23 5.70
CA PRO A 179 -17.81 -16.50 5.26
C PRO A 179 -17.54 -15.45 4.18
N ASN A 180 -16.42 -14.74 4.23
CA ASN A 180 -16.04 -13.76 3.20
C ASN A 180 -15.85 -14.37 1.80
N HIS A 181 -15.37 -15.62 1.70
CA HIS A 181 -15.26 -16.34 0.44
C HIS A 181 -16.63 -16.71 -0.11
N HIS A 182 -17.60 -17.01 0.76
CA HIS A 182 -18.99 -17.20 0.34
C HIS A 182 -19.60 -15.86 -0.10
N TYR A 183 -19.43 -14.80 0.69
CA TYR A 183 -19.95 -13.46 0.37
C TYR A 183 -19.39 -12.91 -0.93
N SER A 184 -18.14 -13.22 -1.30
CA SER A 184 -17.58 -12.78 -2.58
C SER A 184 -18.39 -13.27 -3.78
N THR A 185 -19.03 -14.44 -3.70
CA THR A 185 -19.88 -14.99 -4.78
C THR A 185 -21.20 -14.25 -4.99
N HIS A 186 -21.56 -13.33 -4.09
CA HIS A 186 -22.74 -12.47 -4.22
C HIS A 186 -22.39 -11.06 -4.70
N VAL A 187 -21.10 -10.71 -4.73
CA VAL A 187 -20.65 -9.34 -5.06
C VAL A 187 -21.06 -8.94 -6.47
N GLY A 188 -21.07 -9.86 -7.43
CA GLY A 188 -21.56 -9.58 -8.78
C GLY A 188 -23.03 -9.15 -8.82
N ASN A 189 -23.89 -9.79 -8.02
CA ASN A 189 -25.30 -9.40 -7.90
C ASN A 189 -25.47 -8.06 -7.19
N CYS A 190 -24.67 -7.82 -6.13
CA CYS A 190 -24.65 -6.51 -5.47
C CYS A 190 -24.25 -5.41 -6.47
N ALA A 191 -23.23 -5.65 -7.30
CA ALA A 191 -22.78 -4.69 -8.29
C ALA A 191 -23.85 -4.36 -9.36
N ARG A 192 -24.67 -5.35 -9.76
CA ARG A 192 -25.81 -5.10 -10.67
C ARG A 192 -26.91 -4.27 -10.03
N ASN A 193 -27.17 -4.48 -8.74
CA ASN A 193 -28.28 -3.83 -8.04
C ASN A 193 -27.93 -2.42 -7.55
N PHE A 194 -26.68 -2.20 -7.13
CA PHE A 194 -26.25 -0.99 -6.43
C PHE A 194 -25.24 -0.15 -7.21
N GLY A 195 -24.78 -0.63 -8.38
CA GLY A 195 -23.73 0.01 -9.16
C GLY A 195 -22.33 -0.50 -8.78
N PRO A 196 -21.26 0.12 -9.32
CA PRO A 196 -19.87 -0.18 -8.96
C PRO A 196 -19.61 -0.26 -7.44
N LEU A 197 -18.58 -1.02 -7.03
CA LEU A 197 -18.28 -1.23 -5.59
C LEU A 197 -18.08 0.08 -4.81
N HIS A 198 -17.52 1.11 -5.45
CA HIS A 198 -17.20 2.36 -4.78
C HIS A 198 -18.45 3.17 -4.33
N ASP A 199 -19.62 2.83 -4.87
CA ASP A 199 -20.88 3.47 -4.50
C ASP A 199 -21.44 2.94 -3.17
N PHE A 200 -21.07 1.73 -2.76
CA PHE A 200 -21.63 1.09 -1.57
C PHE A 200 -20.59 0.44 -0.63
N TRP A 201 -19.30 0.56 -0.92
CA TRP A 201 -18.24 0.09 -0.03
C TRP A 201 -18.15 0.90 1.27
N THR A 202 -17.52 0.32 2.29
CA THR A 202 -17.45 0.93 3.62
C THR A 202 -16.27 1.87 3.83
N PHE A 203 -15.40 2.07 2.83
CA PHE A 203 -14.20 2.90 3.00
C PHE A 203 -14.51 4.36 3.34
N LEU A 204 -15.63 4.89 2.87
CA LEU A 204 -16.09 6.23 3.26
C LEU A 204 -16.32 6.30 4.78
N PHE A 205 -17.07 5.34 5.34
CA PHE A 205 -17.35 5.28 6.77
C PHE A 205 -16.09 5.05 7.60
N GLU A 206 -15.17 4.20 7.14
CA GLU A 206 -13.88 4.01 7.83
C GLU A 206 -13.03 5.28 7.84
N ARG A 207 -13.07 6.06 6.76
CA ARG A 207 -12.40 7.36 6.70
C ARG A 207 -13.04 8.36 7.65
N LEU A 208 -14.38 8.41 7.70
CA LEU A 208 -15.12 9.24 8.65
C LEU A 208 -14.81 8.84 10.10
N ASN A 209 -14.71 7.55 10.40
CA ASN A 209 -14.30 7.08 11.73
C ASN A 209 -12.93 7.63 12.14
N LYS A 210 -11.98 7.75 11.20
CA LYS A 210 -10.67 8.36 11.47
C LYS A 210 -10.79 9.85 11.79
N VAL A 211 -11.61 10.59 11.05
CA VAL A 211 -11.85 12.03 11.31
C VAL A 211 -12.52 12.22 12.67
N LEU A 212 -13.55 11.42 12.98
CA LEU A 212 -14.24 11.46 14.26
C LEU A 212 -13.28 11.23 15.42
N LYS A 213 -12.35 10.29 15.28
CA LYS A 213 -11.30 10.02 16.27
C LYS A 213 -10.26 11.14 16.42
N SER A 214 -10.15 12.06 15.45
CA SER A 214 -9.20 13.17 15.49
C SER A 214 -9.71 14.36 16.31
N PHE A 215 -11.02 14.47 16.52
CA PHE A 215 -11.59 15.51 17.36
C PHE A 215 -11.24 15.27 18.83
N LYS A 216 -10.72 16.30 19.49
CA LYS A 216 -10.54 16.29 20.94
C LYS A 216 -11.92 16.39 21.59
N ALA A 217 -12.41 15.30 22.15
CA ALA A 217 -13.70 15.27 22.84
C ALA A 217 -13.70 16.04 24.18
N ASN A 218 -12.57 16.62 24.62
CA ASN A 218 -12.43 17.45 25.85
C ASN A 218 -13.23 16.94 27.06
N ASN A 219 -13.28 15.62 27.28
CA ASN A 219 -14.08 14.94 28.31
C ASN A 219 -15.62 15.11 28.22
N HIS A 220 -16.17 15.64 27.13
CA HIS A 220 -17.61 15.67 26.81
C HIS A 220 -18.15 14.34 26.22
N ALA A 221 -17.49 13.23 26.54
CA ALA A 221 -18.07 11.90 26.30
C ALA A 221 -19.24 11.68 27.29
N ASN A 222 -20.16 10.76 26.98
CA ASN A 222 -21.41 10.43 27.71
C ASN A 222 -22.70 11.11 27.17
N GLY A 223 -22.83 11.28 25.86
CA GLY A 223 -24.09 11.69 25.23
C GLY A 223 -24.16 13.16 24.80
N GLU A 224 -23.29 14.03 25.32
CA GLU A 224 -23.25 15.46 24.93
C GLU A 224 -22.73 15.65 23.50
N LEU A 225 -21.67 14.92 23.14
CA LEU A 225 -21.10 14.91 21.80
C LEU A 225 -22.09 14.32 20.78
N GLU A 226 -22.72 13.19 21.13
CA GLU A 226 -23.71 12.51 20.31
C GLU A 226 -24.96 13.38 20.09
N THR A 227 -25.43 14.07 21.13
CA THR A 227 -26.55 15.02 21.05
C THR A 227 -26.21 16.21 20.16
N THR A 228 -24.98 16.72 20.24
CA THR A 228 -24.53 17.83 19.40
C THR A 228 -24.47 17.41 17.93
N PHE A 229 -23.87 16.26 17.62
CA PHE A 229 -23.85 15.72 16.26
C PHE A 229 -25.26 15.48 15.71
N PHE A 230 -26.17 14.93 16.53
CA PHE A 230 -27.56 14.72 16.12
C PHE A 230 -28.30 16.03 15.82
N LYS A 231 -28.14 17.05 16.68
CA LYS A 231 -28.73 18.39 16.47
C LYS A 231 -28.21 19.05 15.20
N GLU A 232 -26.90 18.96 14.95
CA GLU A 232 -26.30 19.53 13.74
C GLU A 232 -26.71 18.78 12.47
N PHE A 233 -26.77 17.45 12.51
CA PHE A 233 -27.30 16.65 11.40
C PHE A 233 -28.75 17.04 11.08
N HIS A 234 -29.60 17.16 12.11
CA HIS A 234 -30.98 17.58 11.96
C HIS A 234 -31.07 18.99 11.35
N ARG A 235 -30.29 19.95 11.86
CA ARG A 235 -30.21 21.33 11.33
C ARG A 235 -29.78 21.37 9.87
N ALA A 236 -28.82 20.53 9.47
CA ALA A 236 -28.35 20.43 8.09
C ALA A 236 -29.40 19.84 7.15
N CYS A 237 -30.16 18.84 7.60
CA CYS A 237 -31.29 18.26 6.86
C CYS A 237 -32.39 19.31 6.63
N GLU A 238 -32.81 20.01 7.68
CA GLU A 238 -33.83 21.05 7.59
C GLU A 238 -33.41 22.22 6.67
N SER A 239 -32.16 22.69 6.80
CA SER A 239 -31.62 23.75 5.94
C SER A 239 -31.56 23.36 4.46
N SER A 240 -31.44 22.05 4.16
CA SER A 240 -31.45 21.54 2.80
C SER A 240 -32.87 21.47 2.22
N ARG A 241 -33.89 21.27 3.06
CA ARG A 241 -35.30 21.28 2.67
C ARG A 241 -35.81 22.68 2.33
N VAL A 242 -35.38 23.70 3.08
CA VAL A 242 -35.80 25.11 2.85
C VAL A 242 -35.29 25.64 1.51
N LYS A 243 -34.07 25.28 1.09
CA LYS A 243 -33.54 25.67 -0.24
C LYS A 243 -34.22 24.97 -1.42
N LEU A 244 -35.02 23.92 -1.19
CA LEU A 244 -35.78 23.25 -2.24
C LEU A 244 -37.06 24.04 -2.62
N HIS A 245 -37.54 24.94 -1.76
CA HIS A 245 -38.81 25.64 -1.97
C HIS A 245 -38.70 26.89 -2.87
N GLU A 246 -37.49 27.44 -3.06
CA GLU A 246 -37.27 28.69 -3.82
C GLU A 246 -36.73 28.47 -5.24
N SER A 247 -36.50 27.20 -5.65
CA SER A 247 -35.93 26.88 -6.98
C SER A 247 -36.73 25.83 -7.78
N CYS A 248 -37.93 25.47 -7.34
CA CYS A 248 -38.70 24.33 -7.87
C CYS A 248 -39.42 24.57 -9.23
N ARG A 249 -38.78 25.21 -10.22
CA ARG A 249 -39.26 25.13 -11.62
C ARG A 249 -38.22 24.67 -12.65
N ARG A 250 -36.94 24.54 -12.30
CA ARG A 250 -35.93 23.99 -13.22
C ARG A 250 -34.88 23.20 -12.45
N LEU A 251 -35.12 21.90 -12.22
CA LEU A 251 -34.13 20.82 -12.00
C LEU A 251 -34.84 19.63 -11.31
N ARG A 252 -35.67 18.90 -12.06
CA ARG A 252 -35.81 17.46 -11.85
C ARG A 252 -34.50 16.84 -12.38
N MET A 253 -33.88 15.93 -11.62
CA MET A 253 -32.57 15.28 -11.88
C MET A 253 -31.33 15.95 -11.25
N ARG A 254 -31.36 16.25 -9.94
CA ARG A 254 -30.13 16.18 -9.12
C ARG A 254 -30.41 15.26 -7.95
N ASN A 255 -29.68 14.16 -7.90
CA ASN A 255 -29.81 13.08 -6.93
C ASN A 255 -29.89 13.61 -5.49
N VAL A 256 -30.73 12.97 -4.70
CA VAL A 256 -30.86 13.16 -3.26
C VAL A 256 -29.54 12.69 -2.62
N GLU A 257 -28.57 13.60 -2.52
CA GLU A 257 -27.38 13.41 -1.69
C GLU A 257 -27.81 13.42 -0.22
N PRO A 258 -27.63 12.32 0.53
CA PRO A 258 -27.86 12.34 1.96
C PRO A 258 -26.75 13.18 2.59
N SER A 259 -27.14 14.34 3.10
CA SER A 259 -26.41 15.19 4.04
C SER A 259 -25.19 15.95 3.50
N ARG A 260 -25.40 17.25 3.27
CA ARG A 260 -24.34 18.28 3.24
C ARG A 260 -23.33 18.19 4.39
N GLY A 261 -23.70 17.61 5.53
CA GLY A 261 -22.79 17.33 6.64
C GLY A 261 -21.72 16.29 6.28
N LEU A 262 -22.09 15.17 5.63
CA LEU A 262 -21.11 14.21 5.10
C LEU A 262 -20.29 14.81 3.97
N ALA A 263 -20.88 15.64 3.10
CA ALA A 263 -20.14 16.32 2.03
C ALA A 263 -19.11 17.32 2.56
N ALA A 264 -19.43 18.08 3.61
CA ALA A 264 -18.48 18.98 4.29
C ALA A 264 -17.35 18.19 4.98
N LEU A 265 -17.69 17.10 5.68
CA LEU A 265 -16.70 16.15 6.19
C LEU A 265 -15.89 15.49 5.06
N CYS A 266 -16.46 15.24 3.88
CA CYS A 266 -15.75 14.73 2.71
C CYS A 266 -14.79 15.76 2.12
N ASN A 267 -15.10 17.06 2.18
CA ASN A 267 -14.17 18.11 1.79
C ASN A 267 -12.97 18.17 2.76
N ASP A 268 -13.23 18.07 4.07
CA ASP A 268 -12.18 17.94 5.10
C ASP A 268 -11.36 16.63 4.92
N LEU A 269 -11.95 15.60 4.28
CA LEU A 269 -11.29 14.33 3.96
C LEU A 269 -10.33 14.44 2.76
N ASP A 270 -10.54 15.38 1.84
CA ASP A 270 -9.60 15.65 0.76
C ASP A 270 -8.38 16.44 1.28
N GLU A 271 -8.52 17.23 2.36
CA GLU A 271 -7.45 17.99 3.01
C GLU A 271 -6.47 17.15 3.86
N VAL A 272 -6.68 15.83 4.01
CA VAL A 272 -5.84 14.98 4.90
C VAL A 272 -4.43 14.68 4.33
N SER A 273 -4.13 15.14 3.13
CA SER A 273 -2.73 15.29 2.69
C SER A 273 -2.42 16.78 2.60
N ALA A 274 -1.35 17.23 3.26
CA ALA A 274 -0.87 18.61 3.13
C ALA A 274 -0.63 19.04 1.67
N ASP A 275 -0.52 18.07 0.75
CA ASP A 275 -0.29 18.27 -0.67
C ASP A 275 -1.58 18.13 -1.52
N ALA A 276 -2.72 17.76 -0.93
CA ALA A 276 -3.96 17.58 -1.68
C ALA A 276 -4.44 18.91 -2.28
N GLY A 277 -4.90 18.88 -3.53
CA GLY A 277 -5.30 20.07 -4.28
C GLY A 277 -4.13 20.88 -4.88
N ILE A 278 -2.87 20.57 -4.55
CA ILE A 278 -1.72 21.23 -5.17
C ILE A 278 -1.51 20.69 -6.59
N THR A 279 -1.60 21.59 -7.58
CA THR A 279 -1.38 21.23 -9.00
C THR A 279 0.10 20.96 -9.26
N CYS A 280 0.99 21.86 -8.85
CA CYS A 280 2.43 21.68 -8.91
C CYS A 280 3.12 22.55 -7.83
N SER A 281 4.01 21.98 -7.03
CA SER A 281 4.88 22.73 -6.12
C SER A 281 6.24 22.06 -5.95
N LEU A 282 7.28 22.85 -5.70
CA LEU A 282 8.65 22.36 -5.46
C LEU A 282 8.94 22.32 -3.95
N SER A 283 9.93 21.51 -3.56
CA SER A 283 10.32 21.43 -2.15
C SER A 283 10.84 22.78 -1.62
N PRO A 284 10.44 23.19 -0.40
CA PRO A 284 10.97 24.41 0.22
C PRO A 284 12.49 24.35 0.46
N ARG A 285 13.02 23.14 0.67
CA ARG A 285 14.46 22.91 0.71
C ARG A 285 14.98 22.84 -0.72
N CYS A 286 15.83 23.79 -1.07
CA CYS A 286 16.58 23.82 -2.30
C CYS A 286 18.01 24.29 -2.04
N HIS A 287 18.92 23.94 -2.94
CA HIS A 287 20.31 24.38 -2.89
C HIS A 287 20.82 24.65 -4.30
N GLU A 288 21.67 25.65 -4.45
CA GLU A 288 22.38 25.89 -5.71
C GLU A 288 23.60 24.97 -5.78
N ASN A 289 23.82 24.33 -6.93
CA ASN A 289 24.99 23.49 -7.15
C ASN A 289 25.40 23.50 -8.63
N VAL A 290 26.64 23.15 -8.90
CA VAL A 290 27.16 22.93 -10.25
C VAL A 290 26.60 21.63 -10.81
N PHE A 291 26.15 21.64 -12.07
CA PHE A 291 25.72 20.43 -12.75
C PHE A 291 26.85 19.42 -12.90
N SER A 292 26.53 18.14 -12.72
CA SER A 292 27.46 17.08 -13.08
C SER A 292 27.80 17.15 -14.57
N SER A 293 28.99 16.69 -14.96
CA SER A 293 29.42 16.68 -16.37
C SER A 293 28.43 15.96 -17.30
N GLU A 294 27.77 14.91 -16.78
CA GLU A 294 26.71 14.18 -17.46
C GLU A 294 25.45 15.04 -17.66
N THR A 295 24.90 15.60 -16.57
CA THR A 295 23.70 16.45 -16.59
C THR A 295 23.91 17.68 -17.46
N TYR A 296 25.09 18.29 -17.40
CA TYR A 296 25.45 19.50 -18.14
C TYR A 296 25.45 19.28 -19.66
N ARG A 297 26.06 18.18 -20.15
CA ARG A 297 26.02 17.83 -21.58
C ARG A 297 24.61 17.49 -22.05
N LEU A 298 23.85 16.78 -21.22
CA LEU A 298 22.48 16.41 -21.52
C LEU A 298 21.56 17.64 -21.62
N LEU A 299 21.76 18.64 -20.76
CA LEU A 299 21.07 19.93 -20.83
C LEU A 299 21.38 20.65 -22.14
N ALA A 300 22.66 20.75 -22.52
CA ALA A 300 23.04 21.40 -23.77
C ALA A 300 22.36 20.75 -24.99
N ARG A 301 22.37 19.42 -25.08
CA ARG A 301 21.66 18.68 -26.14
C ARG A 301 20.16 18.94 -26.13
N THR A 302 19.53 18.89 -24.95
CA THR A 302 18.08 19.08 -24.80
C THR A 302 17.64 20.48 -25.19
N LEU A 303 18.39 21.51 -24.77
CA LEU A 303 18.10 22.90 -25.12
C LEU A 303 18.31 23.19 -26.60
N ASN A 304 19.35 22.62 -27.22
CA ASN A 304 19.56 22.74 -28.67
C ASN A 304 18.42 22.12 -29.48
N ALA A 305 17.87 20.99 -29.02
CA ALA A 305 16.70 20.38 -29.65
C ALA A 305 15.42 21.21 -29.45
N ARG A 306 15.23 21.79 -28.25
CA ARG A 306 14.04 22.57 -27.90
C ARG A 306 14.03 23.99 -28.48
N PHE A 307 15.20 24.63 -28.57
CA PHE A 307 15.38 26.00 -29.04
C PHE A 307 16.41 26.06 -30.17
N PRO A 308 16.10 25.55 -31.39
CA PRO A 308 17.06 25.51 -32.49
C PRO A 308 17.59 26.89 -32.90
N LEU A 309 16.82 27.95 -32.66
CA LEU A 309 17.19 29.34 -32.96
C LEU A 309 18.10 29.98 -31.90
N SER A 310 18.30 29.33 -30.76
CA SER A 310 19.17 29.79 -29.67
C SER A 310 20.12 28.68 -29.25
N PRO A 311 21.10 28.33 -30.11
CA PRO A 311 22.01 27.24 -29.80
C PRO A 311 22.82 27.55 -28.54
N VAL A 312 23.00 26.54 -27.70
CA VAL A 312 23.80 26.58 -26.48
C VAL A 312 24.96 25.59 -26.54
N HIS A 313 26.03 25.87 -25.81
CA HIS A 313 27.17 24.96 -25.66
C HIS A 313 27.63 24.90 -24.21
N CYS A 314 28.25 23.78 -23.82
CA CYS A 314 28.92 23.67 -22.53
C CYS A 314 30.13 24.61 -22.49
N GLN A 315 30.34 25.34 -21.39
CA GLN A 315 31.42 26.35 -21.27
C GLN A 315 32.84 25.78 -21.47
N HIS A 316 33.03 24.50 -21.15
CA HIS A 316 34.30 23.79 -21.31
C HIS A 316 34.52 23.28 -22.75
N GLU A 317 33.50 23.38 -23.61
CA GLU A 317 33.52 22.94 -25.00
C GLU A 317 33.65 24.15 -25.92
N ARG A 318 34.18 23.94 -27.14
CA ARG A 318 34.26 25.02 -28.12
C ARG A 318 32.85 25.39 -28.61
N PRO A 319 32.56 26.68 -28.85
CA PRO A 319 31.30 27.11 -29.44
C PRO A 319 31.03 26.33 -30.73
N THR A 320 29.91 25.62 -30.80
CA THR A 320 29.54 24.85 -32.00
C THR A 320 29.17 25.76 -33.16
N THR A 321 28.68 26.97 -32.85
CA THR A 321 28.40 28.03 -33.82
C THR A 321 28.80 29.40 -33.25
N PRO A 322 29.14 30.39 -34.09
CA PRO A 322 29.52 31.73 -33.62
C PRO A 322 28.44 32.45 -32.78
N ARG A 323 27.17 32.04 -32.90
CA ARG A 323 26.03 32.60 -32.17
C ARG A 323 25.60 31.74 -30.98
N SER A 324 26.36 30.70 -30.63
CA SER A 324 25.99 29.83 -29.52
C SER A 324 26.25 30.49 -28.17
N ILE A 325 25.30 30.34 -27.25
CA ILE A 325 25.33 30.94 -25.92
C ILE A 325 25.94 29.93 -24.93
N PRO A 326 26.85 30.34 -24.02
CA PRO A 326 27.35 29.44 -22.99
C PRO A 326 26.21 29.03 -22.04
N LEU A 327 26.09 27.72 -21.78
CA LEU A 327 25.12 27.16 -20.85
C LEU A 327 25.53 27.49 -19.41
N ASN A 328 24.59 27.92 -18.58
CA ASN A 328 24.86 28.18 -17.17
C ASN A 328 25.23 26.88 -16.43
N PRO A 329 26.36 26.84 -15.71
CA PRO A 329 26.86 25.63 -15.07
C PRO A 329 26.14 25.31 -13.76
N ASN A 330 25.39 26.26 -13.20
CA ASN A 330 24.70 26.11 -11.93
C ASN A 330 23.20 25.92 -12.14
N GLY A 331 22.60 25.12 -11.25
CA GLY A 331 21.16 24.96 -11.13
C GLY A 331 20.71 24.96 -9.69
N ILE A 332 19.42 25.21 -9.47
CA ILE A 332 18.80 25.10 -8.14
C ILE A 332 18.17 23.70 -8.05
N PHE A 333 18.64 22.88 -7.12
CA PHE A 333 18.20 21.50 -6.94
C PHE A 333 17.18 21.39 -5.81
N TYR A 334 16.20 20.50 -5.99
CA TYR A 334 15.08 20.26 -5.09
C TYR A 334 15.06 18.80 -4.61
N ASP A 335 14.67 18.60 -3.34
CA ASP A 335 14.51 17.27 -2.75
C ASP A 335 13.35 16.50 -3.37
N TYR A 336 12.27 17.22 -3.70
CA TYR A 336 11.04 16.66 -4.25
C TYR A 336 10.22 17.69 -5.04
N VAL A 337 9.30 17.18 -5.85
CA VAL A 337 8.23 17.93 -6.49
C VAL A 337 6.89 17.30 -6.13
N VAL A 338 5.87 18.12 -5.91
CA VAL A 338 4.48 17.71 -5.77
C VAL A 338 3.78 18.00 -7.09
N ILE A 339 3.15 16.99 -7.69
CA ILE A 339 2.36 17.14 -8.92
C ILE A 339 1.01 16.44 -8.70
N ASN A 340 -0.09 17.16 -8.91
CA ASN A 340 -1.45 16.67 -8.70
C ASN A 340 -1.64 16.00 -7.32
N GLY A 341 -1.13 16.64 -6.28
CA GLY A 341 -1.12 16.18 -4.89
C GLY A 341 -0.33 14.89 -4.61
N LYS A 342 0.56 14.48 -5.51
CA LYS A 342 1.50 13.38 -5.29
C LYS A 342 2.92 13.91 -5.20
N ARG A 343 3.67 13.44 -4.19
CA ARG A 343 5.05 13.83 -3.96
C ARG A 343 6.03 12.85 -4.61
N PHE A 344 6.95 13.37 -5.41
CA PHE A 344 7.97 12.66 -6.15
C PHE A 344 9.34 13.12 -5.70
N HIS A 345 10.18 12.20 -5.23
CA HIS A 345 11.46 12.53 -4.62
C HIS A 345 12.61 12.32 -5.60
N ALA A 346 13.62 13.19 -5.54
CA ALA A 346 14.91 12.94 -6.16
C ALA A 346 15.72 11.95 -5.31
N SER A 347 16.11 10.80 -5.87
CA SER A 347 16.76 9.76 -5.09
C SER A 347 18.14 10.16 -4.58
N ARG A 348 18.88 11.01 -5.33
CA ARG A 348 20.18 11.55 -4.89
C ARG A 348 20.07 12.52 -3.72
N ALA A 349 18.92 13.16 -3.51
CA ALA A 349 18.71 14.11 -2.43
C ALA A 349 18.27 13.42 -1.13
N VAL A 350 17.35 12.47 -1.20
CA VAL A 350 16.67 11.89 -0.02
C VAL A 350 17.16 10.46 0.31
N GLY A 351 17.84 9.78 -0.61
CA GLY A 351 18.36 8.43 -0.44
C GLY A 351 17.30 7.31 -0.38
N THR A 352 16.00 7.66 -0.38
CA THR A 352 14.90 6.69 -0.39
C THR A 352 14.41 6.44 -1.81
N HIS A 353 14.70 5.25 -2.37
CA HIS A 353 14.33 4.93 -3.76
C HIS A 353 12.82 4.83 -4.02
N ARG A 354 12.01 4.41 -3.02
CA ARG A 354 10.59 4.05 -3.25
C ARG A 354 9.73 5.20 -3.77
N SER A 355 9.98 6.42 -3.31
CA SER A 355 9.23 7.61 -3.74
C SER A 355 9.86 8.32 -4.95
N SER A 356 10.91 7.74 -5.52
CA SER A 356 11.62 8.23 -6.71
C SER A 356 11.29 7.41 -7.96
N LEU A 357 10.64 6.25 -7.80
CA LEU A 357 10.24 5.40 -8.92
C LEU A 357 8.95 5.91 -9.53
N VAL A 358 8.98 6.19 -10.83
CA VAL A 358 7.88 6.87 -11.52
C VAL A 358 7.59 6.31 -12.89
N HIS A 359 6.32 6.43 -13.25
CA HIS A 359 5.81 6.35 -14.60
C HIS A 359 5.68 7.77 -15.17
N VAL A 360 6.31 7.98 -16.32
CA VAL A 360 6.33 9.24 -17.06
C VAL A 360 5.61 9.04 -18.39
N MET A 361 4.75 9.99 -18.75
CA MET A 361 4.07 10.02 -20.05
C MET A 361 4.69 11.12 -20.90
N ILE A 362 5.48 10.73 -21.90
CA ILE A 362 6.21 11.64 -22.75
C ILE A 362 5.30 12.04 -23.92
N PRO A 363 5.05 13.35 -24.12
CA PRO A 363 4.20 13.82 -25.20
C PRO A 363 4.87 13.59 -26.56
N GLY A 364 4.06 13.20 -27.53
CA GLY A 364 4.44 12.96 -28.92
C GLY A 364 3.19 12.70 -29.76
N GLN A 365 3.34 12.40 -31.06
CA GLN A 365 2.21 11.98 -31.89
C GLN A 365 1.50 10.75 -31.30
N VAL A 366 2.29 9.85 -30.73
CA VAL A 366 1.83 8.76 -29.87
C VAL A 366 2.50 8.95 -28.50
N PRO A 367 1.73 9.11 -27.40
CA PRO A 367 2.30 9.20 -26.06
C PRO A 367 3.17 7.99 -25.74
N THR A 368 4.41 8.24 -25.33
CA THR A 368 5.37 7.18 -24.99
C THR A 368 5.45 7.04 -23.47
N HIS A 369 5.38 5.80 -22.98
CA HIS A 369 5.41 5.50 -21.55
C HIS A 369 6.82 5.13 -21.11
N GLY A 370 7.40 5.92 -20.20
CA GLY A 370 8.70 5.66 -19.57
C GLY A 370 8.54 5.23 -18.13
N TYR A 371 9.35 4.25 -17.69
CA TYR A 371 9.34 3.73 -16.31
C TYR A 371 10.76 3.73 -15.77
N GLY A 372 10.96 4.36 -14.62
CA GLY A 372 12.30 4.54 -14.11
C GLY A 372 12.34 5.29 -12.80
N GLU A 373 13.49 5.90 -12.54
CA GLU A 373 13.77 6.61 -11.29
C GLU A 373 14.20 8.04 -11.54
N ILE A 374 13.66 8.94 -10.73
CA ILE A 374 14.08 10.33 -10.65
C ILE A 374 15.36 10.41 -9.83
N LEU A 375 16.45 10.80 -10.49
CA LEU A 375 17.75 11.00 -9.83
C LEU A 375 17.85 12.40 -9.23
N GLU A 376 17.47 13.42 -10.00
CA GLU A 376 17.61 14.84 -9.68
C GLU A 376 16.38 15.61 -10.13
N ILE A 377 16.00 16.63 -9.38
CA ILE A 377 14.99 17.62 -9.75
C ILE A 377 15.65 18.97 -9.63
N PHE A 378 15.62 19.79 -10.68
CA PHE A 378 16.29 21.07 -10.66
C PHE A 378 15.64 22.11 -11.58
N GLN A 379 15.94 23.38 -11.26
CA GLN A 379 15.66 24.54 -12.07
C GLN A 379 16.94 25.04 -12.74
N LEU A 380 16.82 25.41 -14.01
CA LEU A 380 17.84 26.10 -14.79
C LEU A 380 17.30 27.45 -15.25
N ASP A 381 18.03 28.49 -14.90
CA ASP A 381 17.85 29.84 -15.42
C ASP A 381 18.83 30.04 -16.58
N GLN A 382 18.36 30.10 -17.83
CA GLN A 382 19.24 30.24 -18.99
C GLN A 382 18.87 31.47 -19.83
N PRO A 383 19.79 32.42 -20.06
CA PRO A 383 19.60 33.45 -21.07
C PRO A 383 19.63 32.83 -22.47
N LEU A 384 18.58 33.07 -23.26
CA LEU A 384 18.49 32.74 -24.69
C LEU A 384 18.29 34.02 -25.51
N HIS A 385 18.39 33.96 -26.84
CA HIS A 385 18.24 35.15 -27.71
C HIS A 385 16.85 35.81 -27.59
N GLY A 386 15.84 35.06 -27.15
CA GLY A 386 14.48 35.55 -26.87
C GLY A 386 14.23 36.01 -25.43
N GLY A 387 15.26 36.12 -24.59
CA GLY A 387 15.17 36.49 -23.18
C GLY A 387 15.52 35.36 -22.22
N LYS A 388 15.52 35.68 -20.92
CA LYS A 388 15.84 34.72 -19.85
C LYS A 388 14.71 33.68 -19.71
N GLN A 389 15.06 32.41 -19.82
CA GLN A 389 14.16 31.29 -19.61
C GLN A 389 14.36 30.68 -18.23
N HIS A 390 13.25 30.34 -17.56
CA HIS A 390 13.22 29.56 -16.33
C HIS A 390 12.67 28.17 -16.66
N LEU A 391 13.51 27.15 -16.52
CA LEU A 391 13.19 25.79 -16.97
C LEU A 391 13.31 24.83 -15.80
N TRP A 392 12.41 23.84 -15.72
CA TRP A 392 12.43 22.83 -14.67
C TRP A 392 12.49 21.44 -15.29
N PHE A 393 13.42 20.62 -14.78
CA PHE A 393 13.66 19.28 -15.28
C PHE A 393 13.78 18.27 -14.14
N ALA A 394 13.39 17.04 -14.45
CA ALA A 394 13.77 15.86 -13.70
C ALA A 394 14.77 15.05 -14.54
N ARG A 395 15.90 14.67 -13.94
CA ARG A 395 16.83 13.71 -14.56
C ARG A 395 16.41 12.30 -14.23
N MET A 396 16.23 11.50 -15.27
CA MET A 396 15.71 10.14 -15.22
C MET A 396 16.80 9.12 -15.48
N ARG A 397 16.67 7.95 -14.84
CA ARG A 397 17.24 6.69 -15.32
C ARG A 397 16.12 5.71 -15.61
N TRP A 398 16.10 5.14 -16.81
CA TRP A 398 15.02 4.26 -17.26
C TRP A 398 15.33 2.80 -16.99
N PHE A 399 14.36 2.02 -16.55
CA PHE A 399 14.53 0.58 -16.35
C PHE A 399 14.71 -0.14 -17.69
N LYS A 400 15.61 -1.13 -17.72
CA LYS A 400 15.81 -1.98 -18.90
C LYS A 400 14.70 -3.04 -18.96
N PRO A 401 13.85 -3.08 -20.01
CA PRO A 401 12.80 -4.08 -20.12
C PRO A 401 13.37 -5.51 -20.12
N TYR A 402 12.68 -6.42 -19.45
CA TYR A 402 13.02 -7.83 -19.47
C TYR A 402 12.42 -8.50 -20.72
N HIS A 403 13.27 -9.10 -21.55
CA HIS A 403 12.87 -9.83 -22.76
C HIS A 403 13.15 -11.33 -22.62
N GLY A 404 12.60 -11.95 -21.57
CA GLY A 404 12.68 -13.41 -21.40
C GLY A 404 11.88 -14.16 -22.47
N ASN A 405 12.34 -15.37 -22.81
CA ASN A 405 11.68 -16.24 -23.78
C ASN A 405 10.49 -17.03 -23.19
N GLN A 406 10.23 -16.92 -21.89
CA GLN A 406 9.19 -17.67 -21.20
C GLN A 406 7.96 -16.82 -20.96
N ARG A 407 6.80 -17.36 -21.34
CA ARG A 407 5.49 -16.81 -20.96
C ARG A 407 5.37 -16.86 -19.44
N THR A 408 5.05 -15.74 -18.82
CA THR A 408 4.92 -15.61 -17.37
C THR A 408 3.47 -15.73 -16.93
N ILE A 409 3.24 -15.99 -15.64
CA ILE A 409 1.89 -16.01 -15.07
C ILE A 409 1.16 -14.67 -15.25
N TRP A 410 1.88 -13.55 -15.39
CA TRP A 410 1.25 -12.23 -15.55
C TRP A 410 0.75 -11.98 -16.97
N ASP A 411 1.21 -12.75 -17.96
CA ASP A 411 0.75 -12.60 -19.35
C ASP A 411 -0.73 -13.00 -19.50
N ASP A 412 -1.18 -13.97 -18.70
CA ASP A 412 -2.60 -14.37 -18.61
C ASP A 412 -3.46 -13.35 -17.85
N PHE A 413 -2.83 -12.44 -17.10
CA PHE A 413 -3.49 -11.40 -16.30
C PHE A 413 -2.97 -10.01 -16.67
N SER A 414 -2.76 -9.74 -17.96
CA SER A 414 -2.19 -8.47 -18.48
C SER A 414 -2.93 -7.22 -17.98
N ALA A 415 -4.23 -7.35 -17.69
CA ALA A 415 -5.03 -6.28 -17.11
C ALA A 415 -4.52 -5.79 -15.74
N LEU A 416 -3.76 -6.60 -14.99
CA LEU A 416 -3.11 -6.21 -13.73
C LEU A 416 -1.90 -5.28 -13.94
N ASP A 417 -1.43 -5.14 -15.18
CA ASP A 417 -0.42 -4.16 -15.59
C ASP A 417 0.93 -4.33 -14.86
N VAL A 418 1.30 -5.59 -14.61
CA VAL A 418 2.61 -5.96 -14.06
C VAL A 418 3.64 -5.92 -15.17
N ARG A 419 4.72 -5.17 -14.96
CA ARG A 419 5.82 -5.02 -15.93
C ARG A 419 7.11 -5.58 -15.38
N LEU A 420 7.89 -6.24 -16.23
CA LEU A 420 9.12 -6.92 -15.84
C LEU A 420 10.35 -6.21 -16.40
N TRP A 421 11.40 -6.15 -15.59
CA TRP A 421 12.64 -5.42 -15.88
C TRP A 421 13.85 -6.25 -15.48
N GLU A 422 14.95 -6.10 -16.21
CA GLU A 422 16.22 -6.70 -15.85
C GLU A 422 16.69 -6.20 -14.47
N LEU A 423 17.17 -7.11 -13.63
CA LEU A 423 17.47 -6.81 -12.23
C LEU A 423 18.68 -5.90 -12.12
N GLY A 424 18.51 -4.69 -11.57
CA GLY A 424 19.62 -3.76 -11.35
C GLY A 424 20.07 -3.02 -12.62
N GLU A 425 19.44 -3.32 -13.75
CA GLU A 425 19.86 -2.83 -15.06
C GLU A 425 19.00 -1.64 -15.51
N TYR A 426 19.67 -0.66 -16.11
CA TYR A 426 19.05 0.54 -16.65
C TYR A 426 19.35 0.65 -18.14
N GLN A 427 18.50 1.35 -18.87
CA GLN A 427 18.74 1.63 -20.28
C GLN A 427 19.96 2.55 -20.42
N MET A 428 20.72 2.35 -21.49
CA MET A 428 21.84 3.22 -21.83
C MET A 428 21.33 4.62 -22.22
N GLN A 429 22.18 5.65 -22.06
CA GLN A 429 21.82 7.05 -22.31
C GLN A 429 21.42 7.36 -23.76
N GLU A 430 21.76 6.47 -24.71
CA GLU A 430 21.35 6.56 -26.12
C GLU A 430 20.00 5.89 -26.40
N SER A 431 19.25 5.55 -25.35
CA SER A 431 17.90 5.01 -25.48
C SER A 431 16.93 5.99 -26.16
N CYS A 432 15.85 5.44 -26.70
CA CYS A 432 14.76 6.23 -27.30
C CYS A 432 14.05 7.17 -26.31
N LEU A 433 14.28 7.01 -25.00
CA LEU A 433 13.67 7.83 -23.97
C LEU A 433 14.61 8.96 -23.53
N PRO A 434 14.14 10.22 -23.47
CA PRO A 434 14.94 11.34 -23.00
C PRO A 434 15.30 11.19 -21.52
N SER A 435 16.58 11.39 -21.20
CA SER A 435 17.08 11.34 -19.81
C SER A 435 16.75 12.61 -19.00
N LEU A 436 16.34 13.70 -19.66
CA LEU A 436 15.73 14.87 -19.00
C LEU A 436 14.26 14.95 -19.42
N VAL A 437 13.38 15.01 -18.44
CA VAL A 437 11.94 15.17 -18.67
C VAL A 437 11.44 16.42 -17.98
N GLU A 438 10.40 17.03 -18.55
CA GLU A 438 9.69 18.11 -17.86
C GLU A 438 8.91 17.55 -16.67
N LEU A 439 8.74 18.36 -15.62
CA LEU A 439 8.08 17.92 -14.39
C LEU A 439 6.61 17.53 -14.65
N ASN A 440 5.92 18.23 -15.55
CA ASN A 440 4.53 17.96 -15.92
C ASN A 440 4.31 16.60 -16.64
N TRP A 441 5.37 15.93 -17.12
CA TRP A 441 5.27 14.61 -17.76
C TRP A 441 5.21 13.47 -16.74
N ILE A 442 5.57 13.71 -15.47
CA ILE A 442 5.58 12.72 -14.40
C ILE A 442 4.14 12.44 -13.97
N GLY A 443 3.68 11.20 -14.17
CA GLY A 443 2.28 10.83 -13.98
C GLY A 443 1.99 10.13 -12.66
N ASN A 444 2.75 9.06 -12.35
CA ASN A 444 2.46 8.17 -11.23
C ASN A 444 3.73 7.64 -10.54
N LEU A 445 3.56 7.20 -9.29
CA LEU A 445 4.57 6.44 -8.57
C LEU A 445 4.49 4.96 -8.95
N LEU A 446 5.61 4.28 -8.86
CA LEU A 446 5.69 2.83 -9.10
C LEU A 446 5.93 2.09 -7.79
N ALA A 447 5.24 0.96 -7.62
CA ALA A 447 5.69 -0.09 -6.73
C ALA A 447 6.73 -0.95 -7.46
N LEU A 448 7.80 -1.33 -6.77
CA LEU A 448 8.85 -2.21 -7.30
C LEU A 448 9.10 -3.34 -6.30
N THR A 449 9.19 -4.56 -6.81
CA THR A 449 9.64 -5.72 -6.05
C THR A 449 10.54 -6.60 -6.90
N VAL A 450 11.32 -7.47 -6.25
CA VAL A 450 12.07 -8.53 -6.93
C VAL A 450 11.20 -9.79 -6.97
N VAL A 451 11.11 -10.42 -8.13
CA VAL A 451 10.43 -11.70 -8.34
C VAL A 451 11.39 -12.70 -8.97
N SER A 452 11.16 -13.99 -8.73
CA SER A 452 11.89 -15.08 -9.39
C SER A 452 11.02 -15.66 -10.50
N LEU A 453 11.58 -15.78 -11.70
CA LEU A 453 10.95 -16.38 -12.87
C LEU A 453 11.54 -17.77 -13.15
N GLY A 454 10.72 -18.64 -13.72
CA GLY A 454 11.15 -19.93 -14.25
C GLY A 454 11.66 -20.94 -13.21
N GLU A 455 12.00 -22.12 -13.72
CA GLU A 455 12.65 -23.17 -12.92
C GLU A 455 14.09 -22.79 -12.53
N ASP A 456 14.73 -21.95 -13.34
CA ASP A 456 16.06 -21.37 -13.11
C ASP A 456 16.07 -20.28 -12.03
N GLN A 457 14.89 -19.90 -11.50
CA GLN A 457 14.74 -18.89 -10.44
C GLN A 457 15.42 -17.56 -10.79
N ARG A 458 15.39 -17.18 -12.07
CA ARG A 458 15.99 -15.94 -12.54
C ARG A 458 15.30 -14.75 -11.86
N LYS A 459 16.08 -13.95 -11.15
CA LYS A 459 15.56 -12.79 -10.44
C LYS A 459 15.42 -11.61 -11.40
N VAL A 460 14.24 -11.01 -11.40
CA VAL A 460 13.91 -9.81 -12.17
C VAL A 460 13.18 -8.80 -11.29
N TRP A 461 13.10 -7.57 -11.75
CA TRP A 461 12.27 -6.55 -11.16
C TRP A 461 10.85 -6.60 -11.72
N ALA A 462 9.85 -6.43 -10.86
CA ALA A 462 8.45 -6.30 -11.26
C ALA A 462 7.88 -4.97 -10.74
N THR A 463 7.20 -4.22 -11.61
CA THR A 463 6.54 -2.97 -11.24
C THR A 463 5.05 -2.98 -11.54
N VAL A 464 4.30 -2.19 -10.75
CA VAL A 464 2.90 -1.85 -10.97
C VAL A 464 2.72 -0.36 -10.68
N ASP A 465 1.88 0.30 -11.46
CA ASP A 465 1.50 1.69 -11.22
C ASP A 465 0.68 1.84 -9.94
N LEU A 466 1.11 2.75 -9.07
CA LEU A 466 0.37 3.18 -7.88
C LEU A 466 -0.65 4.27 -8.22
N ALA A 467 -1.07 4.35 -9.49
CA ALA A 467 -2.14 5.25 -9.90
C ALA A 467 -3.38 4.96 -9.05
N LYS A 468 -3.85 5.97 -8.29
CA LYS A 468 -5.25 5.97 -7.86
C LYS A 468 -6.08 5.86 -9.14
N VAL A 469 -7.02 4.91 -9.20
CA VAL A 469 -8.09 4.93 -10.21
C VAL A 469 -8.60 6.37 -10.23
N ARG A 470 -8.35 7.11 -11.32
CA ARG A 470 -8.56 8.55 -11.33
C ARG A 470 -10.04 8.82 -11.08
N SER A 471 -10.33 9.46 -9.96
CA SER A 471 -11.54 10.24 -9.74
C SER A 471 -11.46 11.46 -10.65
N VAL A 472 -11.75 11.29 -11.93
CA VAL A 472 -12.14 12.44 -12.75
C VAL A 472 -13.61 12.67 -12.43
N ILE A 473 -13.85 13.46 -11.38
CA ILE A 473 -15.15 14.07 -11.17
C ILE A 473 -15.29 15.11 -12.28
N THR A 474 -15.81 14.68 -13.43
CA THR A 474 -16.41 15.60 -14.39
C THR A 474 -17.88 15.73 -13.99
N TYR A 475 -18.17 16.78 -13.21
CA TYR A 475 -19.52 17.31 -13.05
C TYR A 475 -19.57 18.74 -13.57
#